data_AF-A0A969FJY2-F1
#
_entry.id   AF-A0A969FJY2-F1
#
_cell.length_a   1.000
_cell.length_b   1.000
_cell.length_c   1.000
_cell.angle_alpha   90.00
_cell.angle_beta   90.00
_cell.angle_gamma   90.00
#
_symmetry.space_group_name_H-M   'P 1'
#
loop_
_entity.id
_entity.type
_entity.pdbx_description
1 polymer ?
#
loop_
_entity_poly.entity_id
_entity_poly.type
_entity_poly.pdbx_seq_one_letter_code
_entity_poly.pdbx_strand_id
1 'polypeptide(L)'
;MKPSLLNYYLKLRRTRSHPARSLRGMTLVEGLVAILIASAVTVLITPPMFLSVATRIQNQRAEQATQLATGQVDQVRVLMEQGITPETIEQLPALAGSGDLRAVPAPSSKFGQLQSTNFSCSDYDEAGAPQVPVEQALEVDVNGDCLVDFYLQSFRVNEQVSDQDLESGEGGVPIVFGMGVRVYYRNAEIGGEGLEVEPASLQLTSGQGQQTRYPLAVIYTSLAQGDLDSSLQKYRCYLGECTP
;
A
#
# COMPACT_ATOMS: atom_id res chain seq x y z
N MET A 1 45.34 38.01 -39.35
CA MET A 1 44.55 37.25 -38.36
C MET A 1 43.47 36.45 -39.08
N LYS A 2 43.63 35.11 -39.02
CA LYS A 2 42.71 33.98 -39.25
C LYS A 2 41.54 34.11 -40.28
N PRO A 3 41.62 33.37 -41.40
CA PRO A 3 40.49 33.19 -42.32
C PRO A 3 39.47 32.15 -41.82
N SER A 4 38.20 32.57 -41.81
CA SER A 4 36.98 31.86 -42.23
C SER A 4 36.96 30.32 -42.11
N LEU A 5 36.33 29.84 -41.03
CA LEU A 5 35.98 28.44 -40.71
C LEU A 5 34.90 27.81 -41.62
N LEU A 6 34.54 28.44 -42.74
CA LEU A 6 33.43 27.98 -43.59
C LEU A 6 33.81 26.86 -44.58
N ASN A 7 35.10 26.67 -44.88
CA ASN A 7 35.55 25.73 -45.91
C ASN A 7 35.79 24.29 -45.43
N TYR A 8 35.64 24.00 -44.12
CA TYR A 8 35.84 22.65 -43.59
C TYR A 8 34.58 21.77 -43.67
N TYR A 9 33.38 22.37 -43.76
CA TYR A 9 32.12 21.63 -43.76
C TYR A 9 31.68 21.07 -45.12
N LEU A 10 32.28 21.51 -46.23
CA LEU A 10 31.83 21.13 -47.58
C LEU A 10 32.51 19.89 -48.17
N LYS A 11 33.39 19.20 -47.42
CA LYS A 11 34.14 18.03 -47.92
C LYS A 11 33.79 16.69 -47.25
N LEU A 12 32.54 16.54 -46.80
CA LEU A 12 31.98 15.26 -46.35
C LEU A 12 30.83 14.76 -47.24
N ARG A 13 30.69 15.26 -48.47
CA ARG A 13 29.97 14.55 -49.55
C ARG A 13 30.85 13.43 -50.11
N ARG A 14 31.15 12.44 -49.26
CA ARG A 14 31.57 11.13 -49.73
C ARG A 14 30.31 10.45 -50.25
N THR A 15 30.19 10.46 -51.56
CA THR A 15 29.28 9.62 -52.34
C THR A 15 29.24 8.22 -51.74
N ARG A 16 28.17 7.89 -51.03
CA ARG A 16 27.74 6.50 -50.86
C ARG A 16 27.30 6.05 -52.25
N SER A 17 28.23 5.48 -53.00
CA SER A 17 27.86 4.54 -54.05
C SER A 17 27.08 3.42 -53.34
N HIS A 18 25.77 3.38 -53.55
CA HIS A 18 25.04 2.15 -53.30
C HIS A 18 25.66 1.10 -54.21
N PRO A 19 26.23 0.00 -53.69
CA PRO A 19 26.41 -1.16 -54.55
C PRO A 19 25.01 -1.48 -55.07
N ALA A 20 24.85 -1.53 -56.40
CA ALA A 20 23.68 -2.08 -57.02
C ALA A 20 23.56 -3.52 -56.52
N ARG A 21 22.80 -3.70 -55.44
CA ARG A 21 22.50 -4.99 -54.84
C ARG A 21 21.70 -5.70 -55.92
N SER A 22 22.35 -6.69 -56.53
CA SER A 22 21.72 -7.66 -57.39
C SER A 22 20.43 -8.13 -56.71
N LEU A 23 19.28 -7.65 -57.20
CA LEU A 23 17.94 -8.11 -56.84
C LEU A 23 17.73 -9.51 -57.45
N ARG A 24 18.63 -10.43 -57.12
CA ARG A 24 18.56 -11.83 -57.52
C ARG A 24 17.64 -12.52 -56.52
N GLY A 25 16.35 -12.45 -56.81
CA GLY A 25 15.32 -13.37 -56.32
C GLY A 25 14.98 -13.30 -54.83
N MET A 26 14.33 -12.22 -54.37
CA MET A 26 13.34 -12.40 -53.29
C MET A 26 12.19 -13.20 -53.89
N THR A 27 12.21 -14.51 -53.70
CA THR A 27 11.09 -15.35 -54.13
C THR A 27 9.90 -15.08 -53.20
N LEU A 28 8.67 -15.12 -53.72
CA LEU A 28 7.45 -14.98 -52.89
C LEU A 28 7.43 -15.97 -51.71
N VAL A 29 8.06 -17.14 -51.91
CA VAL A 29 8.22 -18.18 -50.89
C VAL A 29 9.14 -17.73 -49.75
N GLU A 30 10.26 -17.08 -50.04
CA GLU A 30 11.20 -16.57 -49.02
C GLU A 30 10.54 -15.50 -48.14
N GLY A 31 9.76 -14.59 -48.74
CA GLY A 31 8.97 -13.61 -47.99
C GLY A 31 7.89 -14.25 -47.10
N LEU A 32 7.20 -15.28 -47.61
CA LEU A 32 6.21 -16.04 -46.84
C LEU A 32 6.84 -16.78 -45.66
N VAL A 33 7.99 -17.43 -45.87
CA VAL A 33 8.73 -18.09 -44.79
C VAL A 33 9.23 -17.08 -43.76
N ALA A 34 9.71 -15.91 -44.18
CA ALA A 34 10.13 -14.85 -43.26
C ALA A 34 8.98 -14.36 -42.37
N ILE A 35 7.78 -14.16 -42.93
CA ILE A 35 6.58 -13.77 -42.14
C ILE A 35 6.17 -14.91 -41.19
N LEU A 36 6.21 -16.17 -41.64
CA LEU A 36 5.90 -17.32 -40.78
C LEU A 36 6.87 -17.42 -39.61
N ILE A 37 8.18 -17.30 -39.85
CA ILE A 37 9.19 -17.33 -38.79
C ILE A 37 9.02 -16.15 -37.85
N ALA A 38 8.83 -14.94 -38.38
CA ALA A 38 8.60 -13.75 -37.55
C ALA A 38 7.36 -13.91 -36.66
N SER A 39 6.25 -14.39 -37.22
CA SER A 39 5.02 -14.64 -36.45
C SER A 39 5.22 -15.71 -35.37
N ALA A 40 5.88 -16.83 -35.69
CA ALA A 40 6.19 -17.89 -34.74
C ALA A 40 7.07 -17.39 -33.59
N VAL A 41 8.11 -16.60 -33.89
CA VAL A 41 8.98 -16.00 -32.86
C VAL A 41 8.18 -15.02 -31.99
N THR A 42 7.34 -14.16 -32.57
CA THR A 42 6.52 -13.23 -31.77
C THR A 42 5.59 -13.96 -30.80
N VAL A 43 4.89 -15.00 -31.27
CA VAL A 43 3.99 -15.80 -30.42
C VAL A 43 4.73 -16.50 -29.29
N LEU A 44 5.99 -16.88 -29.50
CA LEU A 44 6.80 -17.52 -28.45
C LEU A 44 7.32 -16.55 -27.39
N ILE A 45 7.62 -15.29 -27.75
CA ILE A 45 8.20 -14.31 -26.82
C ILE A 45 7.12 -13.53 -26.06
N THR A 46 5.92 -13.35 -26.62
CA THR A 46 4.85 -12.55 -25.98
C THR A 46 4.41 -13.09 -24.61
N PRO A 47 4.11 -14.40 -24.41
CA PRO A 47 3.65 -14.90 -23.12
C PRO A 47 4.59 -14.64 -21.93
N PRO A 48 5.91 -14.92 -21.99
CA PRO A 48 6.80 -14.66 -20.87
C PRO A 48 6.99 -13.16 -20.59
N MET A 49 6.94 -12.29 -21.62
CA MET A 49 6.99 -10.84 -21.41
C MET A 49 5.78 -10.34 -20.64
N PHE A 50 4.57 -10.76 -21.03
CA PHE A 50 3.34 -10.36 -20.35
C PHE A 50 3.33 -10.83 -18.89
N LEU A 51 3.78 -12.07 -18.64
CA LEU A 51 3.90 -12.63 -17.30
C LEU A 51 4.83 -11.81 -16.40
N SER A 52 6.00 -11.41 -16.93
CA SER A 52 6.99 -10.61 -16.21
C SER A 52 6.49 -9.21 -15.84
N VAL A 53 5.74 -8.58 -16.74
CA VAL A 53 5.15 -7.26 -16.47
C VAL A 53 4.04 -7.37 -15.42
N ALA A 54 3.19 -8.39 -15.49
CA ALA A 54 2.11 -8.60 -14.53
C ALA A 54 2.63 -8.81 -13.11
N THR A 55 3.65 -9.65 -12.92
CA THR A 55 4.25 -9.88 -11.60
C THR A 55 4.90 -8.63 -11.03
N ARG A 56 5.54 -7.81 -11.87
CA ARG A 56 6.12 -6.53 -11.43
C ARG A 56 5.06 -5.56 -10.91
N ILE A 57 3.93 -5.43 -11.60
CA ILE A 57 2.83 -4.56 -11.17
C ILE A 57 2.23 -5.06 -9.85
N GLN A 58 2.03 -6.37 -9.72
CA GLN A 58 1.53 -6.96 -8.48
C GLN A 58 2.48 -6.73 -7.31
N ASN A 59 3.79 -6.94 -7.51
CA ASN A 59 4.81 -6.70 -6.50
C ASN A 59 4.86 -5.23 -6.08
N GLN A 60 4.78 -4.31 -7.05
CA GLN A 60 4.75 -2.88 -6.76
C GLN A 60 3.55 -2.48 -5.89
N ARG A 61 2.36 -3.04 -6.17
CA ARG A 61 1.16 -2.78 -5.34
C ARG A 61 1.28 -3.35 -3.94
N ALA A 62 1.83 -4.56 -3.81
CA ALA A 62 2.06 -5.19 -2.52
C ALA A 62 3.08 -4.40 -1.68
N GLU A 63 4.12 -3.88 -2.33
CA GLU A 63 5.12 -3.02 -1.70
C GLU A 63 4.50 -1.71 -1.22
N GLN A 64 3.71 -1.02 -2.05
CA GLN A 64 2.98 0.20 -1.67
C GLN A 64 2.02 -0.05 -0.51
N ALA A 65 1.26 -1.15 -0.54
CA ALA A 65 0.36 -1.52 0.55
C ALA A 65 1.11 -1.78 1.86
N THR A 66 2.28 -2.43 1.78
CA THR A 66 3.14 -2.67 2.95
C THR A 66 3.67 -1.36 3.51
N GLN A 67 4.17 -0.46 2.66
CA GLN A 67 4.65 0.86 3.07
C GLN A 67 3.55 1.70 3.73
N LEU A 68 2.32 1.64 3.20
CA LEU A 68 1.17 2.30 3.78
C LEU A 68 0.84 1.73 5.17
N ALA A 69 0.83 0.40 5.31
CA ALA A 69 0.55 -0.26 6.58
C ALA A 69 1.62 0.08 7.65
N THR A 70 2.90 0.07 7.28
CA THR A 70 3.99 0.46 8.20
C THR A 70 3.90 1.93 8.56
N GLY A 71 3.59 2.80 7.60
CA GLY A 71 3.41 4.24 7.84
C GLY A 71 2.31 4.52 8.86
N GLN A 72 1.19 3.79 8.80
CA GLN A 72 0.13 3.91 9.80
C GLN A 72 0.58 3.49 11.20
N VAL A 73 1.35 2.39 11.30
CA VAL A 73 1.90 1.95 12.60
C VAL A 73 2.90 2.97 13.14
N ASP A 74 3.77 3.51 12.30
CA ASP A 74 4.76 4.50 12.69
C ASP A 74 4.11 5.82 13.12
N GLN A 75 3.05 6.26 12.43
CA GLN A 75 2.26 7.41 12.84
C GLN A 75 1.71 7.24 14.26
N VAL A 76 1.07 6.09 14.55
CA VAL A 76 0.52 5.82 15.88
C VAL A 76 1.64 5.68 16.92
N ARG A 77 2.78 5.10 16.55
CA ARG A 77 3.95 5.04 17.45
C ARG A 77 4.43 6.44 17.82
N VAL A 78 4.55 7.35 16.84
CA VAL A 78 4.95 8.74 17.11
C VAL A 78 3.94 9.43 18.04
N LEU A 79 2.64 9.21 17.83
CA LEU A 79 1.60 9.73 18.74
C LEU A 79 1.76 9.18 20.17
N MET A 80 2.11 7.90 20.32
CA MET A 80 2.36 7.31 21.64
C MET A 80 3.64 7.84 22.29
N GLU A 81 4.69 8.09 21.52
CA GLU A 81 5.95 8.67 22.00
C GLU A 81 5.80 10.14 22.41
N GLN A 82 4.92 10.89 21.73
CA GLN A 82 4.57 12.27 22.10
C GLN A 82 3.74 12.36 23.39
N GLY A 83 3.18 11.22 23.83
CA GLY A 83 2.29 11.12 24.96
C GLY A 83 0.84 11.37 24.55
N ILE A 84 -0.01 10.37 24.77
CA ILE A 84 -1.44 10.50 24.51
C ILE A 84 -2.06 11.32 25.64
N THR A 85 -2.90 12.29 25.27
CA THR A 85 -3.75 13.04 26.19
C THR A 85 -5.21 12.72 25.86
N PRO A 86 -6.17 13.00 26.78
CA PRO A 86 -7.59 12.78 26.49
C PRO A 86 -8.07 13.42 25.18
N GLU A 87 -7.46 14.54 24.78
CA GLU A 87 -7.76 15.26 23.54
C GLU A 87 -7.24 14.54 22.28
N THR A 88 -6.17 13.74 22.38
CA THR A 88 -5.54 13.05 21.24
C THR A 88 -5.97 11.60 21.10
N ILE A 89 -6.82 11.08 21.99
CA ILE A 89 -7.37 9.71 21.87
C ILE A 89 -8.12 9.52 20.56
N GLU A 90 -8.78 10.56 20.04
CA GLU A 90 -9.49 10.54 18.76
C GLU A 90 -8.55 10.40 17.54
N GLN A 91 -7.23 10.54 17.72
CA GLN A 91 -6.24 10.31 16.67
C GLN A 91 -5.76 8.85 16.64
N LEU A 92 -6.09 8.06 17.67
CA LEU A 92 -5.76 6.65 17.72
C LEU A 92 -6.78 5.81 16.94
N PRO A 93 -6.37 4.67 16.39
CA PRO A 93 -7.29 3.73 15.76
C PRO A 93 -8.46 3.35 16.68
N ALA A 94 -9.62 3.05 16.10
CA ALA A 94 -10.80 2.69 16.89
C ALA A 94 -10.60 1.40 17.69
N LEU A 95 -11.14 1.37 18.92
CA LEU A 95 -11.09 0.21 19.80
C LEU A 95 -12.10 -0.85 19.32
N ALA A 96 -11.60 -2.04 18.98
CA ALA A 96 -12.39 -3.21 18.61
C ALA A 96 -12.76 -4.11 19.80
N GLY A 97 -12.37 -3.72 21.03
CA GLY A 97 -12.64 -4.43 22.28
C GLY A 97 -11.46 -5.28 22.76
N SER A 98 -11.76 -6.37 23.49
CA SER A 98 -10.78 -7.34 23.98
C SER A 98 -10.86 -8.63 23.17
N GLY A 99 -9.72 -9.17 22.72
CA GLY A 99 -9.67 -10.42 21.95
C GLY A 99 -8.38 -10.59 21.15
N ASP A 100 -8.40 -11.56 20.22
CA ASP A 100 -7.31 -11.77 19.27
C ASP A 100 -7.37 -10.69 18.16
N LEU A 101 -6.22 -10.08 17.85
CA LEU A 101 -6.05 -9.15 16.73
C LEU A 101 -6.54 -9.72 15.40
N ARG A 102 -6.42 -11.04 15.21
CA ARG A 102 -6.86 -11.73 13.98
C ARG A 102 -8.38 -11.94 13.91
N ALA A 103 -9.07 -11.92 15.04
CA ALA A 103 -10.51 -12.15 15.11
C ALA A 103 -11.34 -10.91 14.80
N VAL A 104 -10.72 -9.72 14.73
CA VAL A 104 -11.41 -8.48 14.35
C VAL A 104 -11.94 -8.61 12.91
N PRO A 105 -13.24 -8.35 12.67
CA PRO A 105 -13.84 -8.54 11.35
C PRO A 105 -13.22 -7.62 10.29
N ALA A 106 -13.37 -8.01 9.03
CA ALA A 106 -13.03 -7.16 7.90
C ALA A 106 -14.04 -5.99 7.79
N PRO A 107 -13.67 -4.86 7.15
CA PRO A 107 -14.55 -3.70 7.10
C PRO A 107 -15.80 -3.97 6.25
N SER A 108 -16.96 -3.59 6.78
CA SER A 108 -18.27 -3.77 6.14
C SER A 108 -18.73 -2.54 5.35
N SER A 109 -18.10 -1.38 5.53
CA SER A 109 -18.38 -0.19 4.72
C SER A 109 -17.14 0.67 4.51
N LYS A 110 -17.29 1.70 3.68
CA LYS A 110 -16.28 2.74 3.48
C LYS A 110 -16.55 3.88 4.43
N PHE A 111 -15.49 4.58 4.85
CA PHE A 111 -15.61 5.77 5.70
C PHE A 111 -16.17 6.97 4.93
N GLY A 112 -15.95 7.02 3.62
CA GLY A 112 -16.50 8.06 2.74
C GLY A 112 -15.71 9.37 2.75
N GLN A 113 -14.46 9.33 3.19
CA GLN A 113 -13.49 10.41 3.11
C GLN A 113 -12.18 9.86 2.53
N LEU A 114 -11.51 10.69 1.73
CA LEU A 114 -10.29 10.36 1.01
C LEU A 114 -9.07 10.99 1.68
N GLN A 115 -8.09 10.15 2.01
CA GLN A 115 -6.75 10.58 2.34
C GLN A 115 -5.88 10.54 1.09
N SER A 116 -5.41 11.69 0.63
CA SER A 116 -4.55 11.78 -0.56
C SER A 116 -3.22 12.47 -0.26
N THR A 117 -2.18 12.09 -1.00
CA THR A 117 -0.94 12.87 -1.07
C THR A 117 -1.12 14.23 -1.77
N ASN A 118 -2.22 14.41 -2.51
CA ASN A 118 -2.63 15.67 -3.10
C ASN A 118 -3.64 16.39 -2.20
N PHE A 119 -3.20 17.50 -1.62
CA PHE A 119 -4.00 18.33 -0.72
C PHE A 119 -5.33 18.80 -1.32
N SER A 120 -5.42 18.99 -2.64
CA SER A 120 -6.64 19.52 -3.28
C SER A 120 -7.85 18.58 -3.25
N CYS A 121 -7.63 17.30 -2.95
CA CYS A 121 -8.67 16.27 -2.85
C CYS A 121 -8.54 15.40 -1.60
N SER A 122 -7.61 15.75 -0.71
CA SER A 122 -7.57 15.17 0.62
C SER A 122 -8.67 15.83 1.46
N ASP A 123 -9.57 15.04 2.02
CA ASP A 123 -10.56 15.52 2.98
C ASP A 123 -9.93 15.84 4.36
N TYR A 124 -8.63 15.56 4.49
CA TYR A 124 -7.82 15.80 5.68
C TYR A 124 -6.77 16.86 5.38
N ASP A 125 -7.04 18.10 5.75
CA ASP A 125 -6.07 19.18 5.62
C ASP A 125 -5.58 19.78 6.94
N GLU A 126 -6.32 19.75 8.06
CA GLU A 126 -5.88 20.51 9.25
C GLU A 126 -6.13 19.86 10.63
N ALA A 127 -6.98 18.83 10.75
CA ALA A 127 -7.41 18.28 12.05
C ALA A 127 -6.78 16.92 12.42
N GLY A 128 -5.87 16.38 11.61
CA GLY A 128 -5.37 15.00 11.74
C GLY A 128 -6.32 13.98 11.12
N ALA A 129 -5.86 12.73 10.96
CA ALA A 129 -6.72 11.65 10.48
C ALA A 129 -7.76 11.33 11.57
N PRO A 130 -9.07 11.32 11.26
CA PRO A 130 -10.09 11.01 12.22
C PRO A 130 -9.98 9.54 12.64
N GLN A 131 -10.48 9.25 13.85
CA GLN A 131 -10.71 7.88 14.25
C GLN A 131 -11.74 7.22 13.31
N VAL A 132 -11.24 6.36 12.43
CA VAL A 132 -12.10 5.57 11.54
C VAL A 132 -12.68 4.40 12.34
N PRO A 133 -14.01 4.20 12.36
CA PRO A 133 -14.62 3.07 13.05
C PRO A 133 -14.07 1.74 12.54
N VAL A 134 -13.95 0.75 13.41
CA VAL A 134 -13.37 -0.58 13.10
C VAL A 134 -14.02 -1.24 11.90
N GLU A 135 -15.33 -1.07 11.74
CA GLU A 135 -16.12 -1.66 10.65
C GLU A 135 -15.99 -0.92 9.32
N GLN A 136 -15.23 0.17 9.27
CA GLN A 136 -15.11 1.02 8.09
C GLN A 136 -13.68 1.04 7.58
N ALA A 137 -13.53 1.19 6.26
CA ALA A 137 -12.24 1.35 5.61
C ALA A 137 -12.04 2.80 5.14
N LEU A 138 -10.89 3.36 5.47
CA LEU A 138 -10.43 4.66 4.99
C LEU A 138 -10.02 4.55 3.53
N GLU A 139 -10.44 5.49 2.70
CA GLU A 139 -10.03 5.55 1.30
C GLU A 139 -8.69 6.28 1.19
N VAL A 140 -7.69 5.67 0.53
CA VAL A 140 -6.34 6.23 0.44
C VAL A 140 -5.89 6.31 -1.03
N ASP A 141 -5.42 7.48 -1.41
CA ASP A 141 -4.74 7.79 -2.67
C ASP A 141 -3.26 8.08 -2.39
N VAL A 142 -2.39 7.21 -2.92
CA VAL A 142 -0.94 7.32 -2.70
C VAL A 142 -0.24 8.07 -3.83
N ASN A 143 -0.91 8.27 -4.97
CA ASN A 143 -0.29 8.78 -6.19
C ASN A 143 -0.70 10.23 -6.52
N GLY A 144 -1.76 10.73 -5.88
CA GLY A 144 -2.22 12.11 -5.97
C GLY A 144 -3.14 12.41 -7.16
N ASP A 145 -3.65 11.36 -7.83
CA ASP A 145 -4.61 11.47 -8.93
C ASP A 145 -6.07 11.66 -8.48
N CYS A 146 -6.29 11.78 -7.17
CA CYS A 146 -7.60 11.94 -6.54
C CYS A 146 -8.53 10.76 -6.77
N LEU A 147 -7.97 9.58 -7.03
CA LEU A 147 -8.69 8.31 -7.09
C LEU A 147 -8.21 7.40 -5.98
N VAL A 148 -9.14 6.62 -5.44
CA VAL A 148 -8.81 5.63 -4.42
C VAL A 148 -7.90 4.55 -5.02
N ASP A 149 -6.75 4.33 -4.38
CA ASP A 149 -5.80 3.27 -4.72
C ASP A 149 -5.92 2.09 -3.73
N PHE A 150 -6.15 2.41 -2.47
CA PHE A 150 -6.22 1.44 -1.37
C PHE A 150 -7.35 1.77 -0.41
N TYR A 151 -7.80 0.75 0.32
CA TYR A 151 -8.60 0.92 1.53
C TYR A 151 -7.81 0.48 2.75
N LEU A 152 -7.77 1.31 3.79
CA LEU A 152 -7.04 1.06 5.02
C LEU A 152 -8.02 0.81 6.17
N GLN A 153 -7.85 -0.31 6.86
CA GLN A 153 -8.53 -0.59 8.13
C GLN A 153 -7.47 -0.60 9.23
N SER A 154 -7.60 0.27 10.22
CA SER A 154 -6.76 0.27 11.42
C SER A 154 -7.63 0.15 12.67
N PHE A 155 -7.16 -0.63 13.64
CA PHE A 155 -7.92 -0.88 14.87
C PHE A 155 -6.99 -1.26 16.01
N ARG A 156 -7.51 -1.17 17.23
CA ARG A 156 -6.82 -1.59 18.46
C ARG A 156 -7.63 -2.57 19.28
N VAL A 157 -6.96 -3.43 20.05
CA VAL A 157 -7.56 -4.41 20.97
C VAL A 157 -6.77 -4.50 22.28
N ASN A 158 -7.37 -5.09 23.30
CA ASN A 158 -6.72 -5.40 24.60
C ASN A 158 -6.04 -4.18 25.23
N GLU A 159 -6.71 -3.03 25.16
CA GLU A 159 -6.21 -1.79 25.74
C GLU A 159 -6.10 -1.88 27.27
N GLN A 160 -4.99 -1.40 27.81
CA GLN A 160 -4.83 -1.07 29.21
C GLN A 160 -4.74 0.44 29.33
N VAL A 161 -5.56 1.01 30.21
CA VAL A 161 -5.64 2.45 30.45
C VAL A 161 -4.94 2.86 31.75
N SER A 162 -4.56 4.14 31.83
CA SER A 162 -4.04 4.78 33.03
C SER A 162 -5.06 4.74 34.18
N ASP A 163 -4.58 4.49 35.40
CA ASP A 163 -5.42 4.50 36.60
C ASP A 163 -5.76 5.93 37.07
N GLN A 164 -4.94 6.92 36.70
CA GLN A 164 -5.13 8.31 37.12
C GLN A 164 -6.41 8.94 36.55
N ASP A 165 -6.88 8.42 35.42
CA ASP A 165 -8.05 8.94 34.70
C ASP A 165 -9.35 8.21 35.06
N LEU A 166 -9.25 6.96 35.56
CA LEU A 166 -10.42 6.21 36.03
C LEU A 166 -11.05 6.84 37.29
N GLU A 167 -10.25 7.55 38.09
CA GLU A 167 -10.71 8.26 39.28
C GLU A 167 -11.32 9.64 38.96
N SER A 168 -10.96 10.26 37.82
CA SER A 168 -11.49 11.56 37.38
C SER A 168 -12.79 11.45 36.56
N GLY A 169 -13.15 10.23 36.11
CA GLY A 169 -14.31 10.01 35.25
C GLY A 169 -14.09 10.43 33.80
N GLU A 170 -12.87 10.82 33.44
CA GLU A 170 -12.43 11.04 32.06
C GLU A 170 -12.00 9.69 31.46
N GLY A 171 -12.24 9.50 30.17
CA GLY A 171 -11.88 8.25 29.49
C GLY A 171 -10.38 7.98 29.65
N GLY A 172 -10.02 6.82 30.21
CA GLY A 172 -8.64 6.57 30.59
C GLY A 172 -7.68 6.58 29.41
N VAL A 173 -6.51 7.21 29.60
CA VAL A 173 -5.50 7.31 28.54
C VAL A 173 -4.92 5.91 28.25
N PRO A 174 -4.93 5.45 26.98
CA PRO A 174 -4.34 4.18 26.56
C PRO A 174 -2.84 4.14 26.84
N ILE A 175 -2.39 3.16 27.62
CA ILE A 175 -0.97 2.93 27.91
C ILE A 175 -0.40 1.86 27.00
N VAL A 176 -1.10 0.74 26.84
CA VAL A 176 -0.66 -0.37 25.98
C VAL A 176 -1.86 -1.00 25.29
N PHE A 177 -1.70 -1.33 24.02
CA PHE A 177 -2.72 -2.04 23.25
C PHE A 177 -2.09 -2.83 22.10
N GLY A 178 -2.80 -3.84 21.64
CA GLY A 178 -2.53 -4.47 20.35
C GLY A 178 -3.11 -3.62 19.22
N MET A 179 -2.38 -3.42 18.14
CA MET A 179 -2.81 -2.70 16.95
C MET A 179 -2.78 -3.64 15.74
N GLY A 180 -3.82 -3.54 14.92
CA GLY A 180 -3.91 -4.19 13.62
C GLY A 180 -4.07 -3.16 12.51
N VAL A 181 -3.38 -3.39 11.39
CA VAL A 181 -3.53 -2.61 10.16
C VAL A 181 -3.70 -3.57 8.98
N ARG A 182 -4.73 -3.37 8.18
CA ARG A 182 -5.01 -4.13 6.97
C ARG A 182 -5.19 -3.18 5.79
N VAL A 183 -4.54 -3.50 4.67
CA VAL A 183 -4.60 -2.69 3.45
C VAL A 183 -5.19 -3.51 2.33
N TYR A 184 -6.33 -3.08 1.82
CA TYR A 184 -7.04 -3.68 0.69
C TYR A 184 -6.77 -2.88 -0.58
N TYR A 185 -6.80 -3.53 -1.74
CA TYR A 185 -6.68 -2.84 -3.02
C TYR A 185 -7.98 -2.12 -3.39
N ARG A 186 -7.94 -1.07 -4.23
CA ARG A 186 -9.13 -0.33 -4.70
C ARG A 186 -10.25 -1.18 -5.31
N ASN A 187 -9.92 -2.36 -5.86
CA ASN A 187 -10.90 -3.29 -6.42
C ASN A 187 -11.55 -4.19 -5.35
N ALA A 188 -11.22 -4.01 -4.07
CA ALA A 188 -11.85 -4.74 -2.99
C ALA A 188 -13.34 -4.40 -2.88
N GLU A 189 -14.16 -5.42 -2.73
CA GLU A 189 -15.61 -5.28 -2.63
C GLU A 189 -16.02 -4.91 -1.20
N ILE A 190 -15.64 -3.71 -0.76
CA ILE A 190 -16.03 -3.19 0.57
C ILE A 190 -17.56 -3.12 0.65
N GLY A 191 -18.15 -3.83 1.61
CA GLY A 191 -19.60 -3.97 1.79
C GLY A 191 -20.28 -5.03 0.91
N GLY A 192 -19.50 -5.81 0.16
CA GLY A 192 -19.97 -6.98 -0.58
C GLY A 192 -19.95 -8.28 0.23
N GLU A 193 -20.09 -9.43 -0.45
CA GLU A 193 -20.00 -10.74 0.21
C GLU A 193 -18.55 -11.02 0.63
N GLY A 194 -18.22 -10.73 1.89
CA GLY A 194 -17.07 -11.30 2.60
C GLY A 194 -15.71 -10.82 2.10
N LEU A 195 -15.24 -9.70 2.63
CA LEU A 195 -13.82 -9.43 2.70
C LEU A 195 -13.18 -10.40 3.70
N GLU A 196 -11.95 -10.79 3.41
CA GLU A 196 -11.17 -11.67 4.25
C GLU A 196 -10.17 -10.87 5.09
N VAL A 197 -9.67 -11.49 6.14
CA VAL A 197 -8.71 -10.87 7.08
C VAL A 197 -7.28 -11.39 6.92
N GLU A 198 -7.11 -12.47 6.13
CA GLU A 198 -5.82 -13.06 5.84
C GLU A 198 -5.15 -12.39 4.63
N PRO A 199 -3.82 -12.24 4.62
CA PRO A 199 -3.13 -11.61 3.50
C PRO A 199 -3.29 -12.41 2.20
N ALA A 200 -3.46 -11.69 1.09
CA ALA A 200 -3.55 -12.28 -0.24
C ALA A 200 -2.27 -13.06 -0.59
N SER A 201 -2.43 -14.26 -1.16
CA SER A 201 -1.30 -14.98 -1.73
C SER A 201 -0.79 -14.27 -2.98
N LEU A 202 0.50 -13.91 -3.00
CA LEU A 202 1.19 -13.32 -4.16
C LEU A 202 1.63 -14.38 -5.19
N GLN A 203 1.12 -15.61 -5.10
CA GLN A 203 1.47 -16.67 -6.04
C GLN A 203 0.85 -16.42 -7.42
N LEU A 204 1.59 -16.77 -8.47
CA LEU A 204 1.24 -16.55 -9.88
C LEU A 204 -0.12 -17.13 -10.31
N THR A 205 -0.71 -18.03 -9.52
CA THR A 205 -1.98 -18.72 -9.82
C THR A 205 -3.17 -18.20 -9.00
N SER A 206 -2.96 -17.36 -7.98
CA SER A 206 -4.03 -16.65 -7.27
C SER A 206 -4.44 -15.45 -8.12
N GLY A 207 -5.38 -15.68 -9.03
CA GLY A 207 -5.87 -14.66 -9.96
C GLY A 207 -6.42 -13.39 -9.29
N GLN A 208 -6.82 -12.44 -10.13
CA GLN A 208 -7.34 -11.12 -9.76
C GLN A 208 -8.46 -11.15 -8.70
N GLY A 209 -9.21 -12.26 -8.58
CA GLY A 209 -10.25 -12.45 -7.56
C GLY A 209 -9.76 -12.63 -6.12
N GLN A 210 -8.46 -12.81 -5.88
CA GLN A 210 -7.91 -12.78 -4.52
C GLN A 210 -7.66 -11.34 -4.06
N GLN A 211 -7.32 -10.43 -4.99
CA GLN A 211 -7.10 -9.01 -4.67
C GLN A 211 -8.40 -8.24 -4.42
N THR A 212 -9.56 -8.81 -4.76
CA THR A 212 -10.88 -8.21 -4.52
C THR A 212 -11.45 -8.53 -3.14
N ARG A 213 -10.85 -9.49 -2.42
CA ARG A 213 -11.34 -9.94 -1.10
C ARG A 213 -10.29 -9.89 0.00
N TYR A 214 -9.03 -10.16 -0.33
CA TYR A 214 -7.98 -10.32 0.67
C TYR A 214 -7.12 -9.04 0.74
N PRO A 215 -6.70 -8.61 1.95
CA PRO A 215 -5.75 -7.53 2.11
C PRO A 215 -4.40 -7.86 1.46
N LEU A 216 -3.77 -6.88 0.82
CA LEU A 216 -2.43 -7.00 0.26
C LEU A 216 -1.34 -6.94 1.33
N ALA A 217 -1.61 -6.24 2.43
CA ALA A 217 -0.71 -6.14 3.57
C ALA A 217 -1.50 -6.20 4.88
N VAL A 218 -0.95 -6.93 5.85
CA VAL A 218 -1.51 -7.06 7.20
C VAL A 218 -0.36 -6.96 8.20
N ILE A 219 -0.47 -6.02 9.14
CA ILE A 219 0.51 -5.84 10.21
C ILE A 219 -0.22 -5.91 11.55
N TYR A 220 0.31 -6.73 12.44
CA TYR A 220 -0.12 -6.83 13.83
C TYR A 220 1.06 -6.48 14.72
N THR A 221 0.86 -5.55 15.65
CA THR A 221 1.91 -5.11 16.57
C THR A 221 1.31 -4.76 17.92
N SER A 222 2.13 -4.68 18.95
CA SER A 222 1.75 -4.09 20.24
C SER A 222 2.46 -2.77 20.40
N LEU A 223 1.74 -1.75 20.85
CA LEU A 223 2.31 -0.43 21.15
C LEU A 223 2.12 -0.13 22.63
N ALA A 224 3.11 0.49 23.25
CA ALA A 224 3.12 0.83 24.65
C ALA A 224 3.77 2.21 24.87
N GLN A 225 3.18 3.01 25.75
CA GLN A 225 3.71 4.27 26.24
C GLN A 225 4.55 3.98 27.49
N GLY A 226 5.76 4.54 27.56
CA GLY A 226 6.74 4.21 28.61
C GLY A 226 6.89 5.22 29.74
N ASP A 227 6.31 6.42 29.61
CA ASP A 227 6.65 7.58 30.44
C ASP A 227 5.70 7.82 31.63
N LEU A 228 4.72 6.94 31.86
CA LEU A 228 3.80 7.03 33.00
C LEU A 228 4.23 6.10 34.14
N ASP A 229 4.04 6.52 35.39
CA ASP A 229 4.42 5.74 36.58
C ASP A 229 3.77 4.35 36.63
N SER A 230 2.58 4.19 36.04
CA SER A 230 1.84 2.93 35.95
C SER A 230 2.18 2.09 34.71
N SER A 231 3.01 2.59 33.78
CA SER A 231 3.27 1.96 32.48
C SER A 231 3.77 0.53 32.59
N LEU A 232 4.73 0.29 33.50
CA LEU A 232 5.33 -1.03 33.69
C LEU A 232 4.29 -2.04 34.22
N GLN A 233 3.44 -1.62 35.16
CA GLN A 233 2.41 -2.48 35.73
C GLN A 233 1.34 -2.82 34.69
N LYS A 234 0.91 -1.83 33.92
CA LYS A 234 -0.07 -2.01 32.84
C LYS A 234 0.46 -2.87 31.71
N TYR A 235 1.74 -2.73 31.37
CA TYR A 235 2.42 -3.61 30.42
C TYR A 235 2.48 -5.06 30.91
N ARG A 236 2.84 -5.30 32.18
CA ARG A 236 2.77 -6.64 32.78
C ARG A 236 1.36 -7.22 32.73
N CYS A 237 0.36 -6.38 33.00
CA CYS A 237 -1.03 -6.77 32.91
C CYS A 237 -1.46 -7.16 31.49
N TYR A 238 -1.02 -6.41 30.49
CA TYR A 238 -1.22 -6.75 29.08
C TYR A 238 -0.59 -8.10 28.72
N LEU A 239 0.55 -8.47 29.32
CA LEU A 239 1.19 -9.78 29.15
C LEU A 239 0.52 -10.92 29.96
N GLY A 240 -0.47 -10.61 30.80
CA GLY A 240 -1.13 -11.59 31.67
C GLY A 240 -0.43 -11.81 33.02
N GLU A 241 0.55 -10.97 33.37
CA GLU A 241 1.33 -11.05 34.62
C GLU A 241 0.83 -10.08 35.71
N CYS A 242 -0.47 -9.76 35.75
CA CYS A 242 -1.02 -8.93 36.83
C CYS A 242 -0.89 -9.66 38.18
N THR A 243 -0.21 -9.06 39.14
CA THR A 243 -0.47 -9.36 40.56
C THR A 243 -1.72 -8.58 41.00
N PRO A 244 -2.67 -9.23 41.68
CA PRO A 244 -3.84 -8.55 42.26
C PRO A 244 -3.43 -7.55 43.35
#